data_AF-A0A7C7E0U5-F1
#
_entry.id   AF-A0A7C7E0U5-F1
#
_cell.length_a   1.000
_cell.length_b   1.000
_cell.length_c   1.000
_cell.angle_alpha   90.00
_cell.angle_beta   90.00
_cell.angle_gamma   90.00
#
_symmetry.space_group_name_H-M   'P 1'
#
loop_
_entity.id
_entity.type
_entity.pdbx_description
1 polymer ?
#
loop_
_entity_poly.entity_id
_entity_poly.type
_entity_poly.pdbx_seq_one_letter_code
_entity_poly.pdbx_strand_id
1 'polypeptide(L)'
;MLQFRDPIDDERRDEIIEAMANQIVRFGMTVPAIFFLEMSKPLSFIGGQAMHFFAPIVGVFFDTFEDYAFFFDNRDNVELLIQRLELAAMEEKAEEKKAKEAKKESKKETKKAKRWKKGSALDEAMNMESDGNRETDSPEEGPKE
;
A
#
# COMPACT_ATOMS: atom_id res chain seq x y z
N MET A 1 46.83 19.86 10.14
CA MET A 1 46.20 18.88 11.05
C MET A 1 44.96 18.38 10.35
N LEU A 2 44.86 17.07 10.10
CA LEU A 2 43.63 16.47 9.58
C LEU A 2 42.60 16.54 10.71
N GLN A 3 41.53 17.32 10.52
CA GLN A 3 40.38 17.30 11.42
C GLN A 3 39.66 15.97 11.17
N PHE A 4 39.89 14.98 12.03
CA PHE A 4 38.97 13.85 12.13
C PHE A 4 37.68 14.43 12.72
N ARG A 5 36.63 14.59 11.91
CA ARG A 5 35.29 14.93 12.41
C ARG A 5 34.81 13.81 13.31
N ASP A 6 34.11 14.18 14.37
CA ASP A 6 33.54 13.23 15.32
C ASP A 6 32.56 12.29 14.61
N PRO A 7 32.41 11.03 15.09
CA PRO A 7 31.40 10.11 14.60
C PRO A 7 30.03 10.78 14.56
N ILE A 8 29.23 10.49 13.51
CA ILE A 8 27.80 10.77 13.55
C ILE A 8 27.24 10.12 14.82
N ASP A 9 26.64 10.91 15.70
CA ASP A 9 26.03 10.40 16.92
C ASP A 9 24.80 9.52 16.60
N ASP A 10 24.37 8.73 17.58
CA ASP A 10 23.28 7.78 17.39
C ASP A 10 21.95 8.47 17.03
N GLU A 11 21.68 9.64 17.60
CA GLU A 11 20.45 10.39 17.31
C GLU A 11 20.44 10.85 15.85
N ARG A 12 21.53 11.45 15.39
CA ARG A 12 21.67 11.92 14.01
C ARG A 12 21.66 10.76 13.01
N ARG A 13 22.28 9.63 13.34
CA ARG A 13 22.22 8.41 12.52
C ARG A 13 20.77 7.97 12.33
N ASP A 14 20.00 7.91 13.42
CA ASP A 14 18.62 7.43 13.39
C ASP A 14 17.70 8.39 12.62
N GLU A 15 17.92 9.71 12.74
CA GLU A 15 17.25 10.72 11.90
C GLU A 15 17.49 10.50 10.40
N ILE A 16 18.75 10.24 10.02
CA ILE A 16 19.14 9.99 8.63
C ILE A 16 18.46 8.72 8.11
N ILE A 17 18.49 7.64 8.90
CA ILE A 17 17.84 6.37 8.55
C ILE A 17 16.34 6.58 8.32
N GLU A 18 15.67 7.29 9.21
CA GLU A 18 14.24 7.55 9.13
C GLU A 18 13.91 8.41 7.89
N ALA A 19 14.68 9.47 7.65
CA ALA A 19 14.49 10.36 6.51
C ALA A 19 14.69 9.61 5.18
N MET A 20 15.73 8.78 5.08
CA MET A 20 16.00 7.95 3.91
C MET A 20 14.90 6.91 3.68
N ALA A 21 14.49 6.18 4.73
CA ALA A 21 13.45 5.18 4.64
C ALA A 21 12.13 5.78 4.14
N ASN A 22 11.72 6.91 4.73
CA ASN A 22 10.51 7.63 4.32
C ASN A 22 10.57 8.05 2.85
N GLN A 23 11.72 8.53 2.38
CA GLN A 23 11.86 8.94 0.99
C GLN A 23 11.82 7.76 0.02
N ILE A 24 12.48 6.66 0.35
CA ILE A 24 12.48 5.43 -0.46
C ILE A 24 11.06 4.85 -0.57
N VAL A 25 10.33 4.81 0.54
CA VAL A 25 8.92 4.39 0.61
C VAL A 25 8.04 5.30 -0.26
N ARG A 26 8.19 6.62 -0.15
CA ARG A 26 7.46 7.59 -0.99
C ARG A 26 7.67 7.39 -2.49
N PHE A 27 8.84 6.90 -2.90
CA PHE A 27 9.12 6.58 -4.30
C PHE A 27 8.66 5.17 -4.72
N GLY A 28 8.13 4.35 -3.80
CA GLY A 28 7.75 2.96 -4.08
C GLY A 28 8.95 2.06 -4.38
N MET A 29 10.14 2.42 -3.86
CA MET A 29 11.41 1.73 -4.15
C MET A 29 11.91 0.86 -3.00
N THR A 30 11.07 0.56 -2.00
CA THR A 30 11.47 -0.16 -0.78
C THR A 30 12.18 -1.49 -1.07
N VAL A 31 11.56 -2.34 -1.89
CA VAL A 31 12.11 -3.66 -2.27
C VAL A 31 13.42 -3.57 -3.06
N PRO A 32 13.52 -2.79 -4.17
CA PRO A 32 14.77 -2.66 -4.91
C PRO A 32 15.87 -1.97 -4.08
N ALA A 33 15.53 -1.05 -3.18
CA ALA A 33 16.50 -0.43 -2.27
C ALA A 33 17.09 -1.43 -1.28
N ILE A 34 16.27 -2.26 -0.63
CA ILE A 34 16.75 -3.35 0.25
C ILE A 34 17.70 -4.26 -0.52
N PHE A 35 17.31 -4.70 -1.71
CA PHE A 35 18.14 -5.58 -2.54
C PHE A 35 19.50 -4.93 -2.88
N PHE A 36 19.49 -3.66 -3.28
CA PHE A 36 20.72 -2.92 -3.57
C PHE A 36 21.62 -2.76 -2.34
N LEU A 37 21.03 -2.41 -1.19
CA LEU A 37 21.77 -2.25 0.06
C LEU A 37 22.37 -3.58 0.55
N GLU A 38 21.63 -4.69 0.45
CA GLU A 38 22.15 -6.04 0.72
C GLU A 38 23.33 -6.41 -0.19
N MET A 39 23.22 -6.10 -1.48
CA MET A 39 24.31 -6.30 -2.44
C MET A 39 25.53 -5.42 -2.17
N SER A 40 25.35 -4.29 -1.49
CA SER A 40 26.44 -3.37 -1.12
C SER A 40 27.17 -3.79 0.17
N LYS A 41 26.55 -4.62 1.04
CA LYS A 41 27.19 -5.14 2.27
C LYS A 41 28.54 -5.83 2.06
N PRO A 42 28.78 -6.65 1.00
CA PRO A 42 30.07 -7.30 0.77
C PRO A 42 31.12 -6.45 0.04
N LEU A 43 30.85 -5.18 -0.34
CA LEU A 43 31.68 -4.45 -1.30
C LEU A 43 32.10 -3.06 -0.82
N SER A 44 33.33 -2.96 -0.31
CA SER A 44 34.17 -1.74 -0.28
C SER A 44 34.49 -1.17 -1.69
N PHE A 45 33.69 -1.42 -2.73
CA PHE A 45 34.11 -1.21 -4.14
C PHE A 45 33.15 -0.40 -5.02
N ILE A 46 31.90 -0.14 -4.59
CA ILE A 46 30.90 0.55 -5.44
C ILE A 46 30.75 2.05 -5.09
N GLY A 47 31.52 2.56 -4.11
CA GLY A 47 31.38 3.93 -3.61
C GLY A 47 31.57 5.04 -4.65
N GLY A 48 32.36 4.83 -5.72
CA GLY A 48 32.70 5.89 -6.67
C GLY A 48 31.61 6.23 -7.70
N GLN A 49 31.01 5.23 -8.35
CA GLN A 49 30.09 5.46 -9.47
C GLN A 49 28.60 5.43 -9.08
N ALA A 50 28.23 4.66 -8.05
CA ALA A 50 26.87 4.72 -7.52
C ALA A 50 26.54 6.12 -6.97
N MET A 51 27.56 6.85 -6.50
CA MET A 51 27.41 8.22 -5.99
C MET A 51 26.94 9.23 -7.03
N HIS A 52 27.44 9.16 -8.27
CA HIS A 52 26.96 10.06 -9.32
C HIS A 52 25.50 9.79 -9.71
N PHE A 53 25.05 8.53 -9.56
CA PHE A 53 23.67 8.16 -9.79
C PHE A 53 22.74 8.65 -8.66
N PHE A 54 23.19 8.61 -7.40
CA PHE A 54 22.39 9.01 -6.24
C PHE A 54 22.61 10.47 -5.75
N ALA A 55 23.54 11.22 -6.34
CA ALA A 55 23.85 12.61 -5.95
C ALA A 55 22.63 13.55 -5.78
N PRO A 56 21.57 13.50 -6.60
CA PRO A 56 20.39 14.34 -6.42
C PRO A 56 19.59 14.04 -5.14
N ILE A 57 19.76 12.85 -4.57
CA ILE A 57 19.02 12.34 -3.41
C ILE A 57 19.86 12.53 -2.14
N VAL A 58 21.18 12.29 -2.24
CA VAL A 58 22.09 12.30 -1.09
C VAL A 58 22.26 13.69 -0.47
N GLY A 59 22.35 14.75 -1.28
CA GLY A 59 22.51 16.13 -0.79
C GLY A 59 21.33 16.68 0.02
N VAL A 60 20.22 15.94 0.12
CA VAL A 60 19.08 16.27 0.98
C VAL A 60 19.28 15.73 2.41
N PHE A 61 20.06 14.67 2.57
CA PHE A 61 20.21 13.96 3.85
C PHE A 61 21.55 14.22 4.54
N PHE A 62 22.58 14.59 3.79
CA PHE A 62 23.93 14.81 4.30
C PHE A 62 24.45 16.19 3.92
N ASP A 63 25.00 16.91 4.91
CA ASP A 63 25.54 18.24 4.72
C ASP A 63 26.88 18.22 3.98
N THR A 64 27.67 17.16 4.14
CA THR A 64 28.92 16.94 3.38
C THR A 64 29.09 15.51 2.88
N PHE A 65 30.00 15.34 1.92
CA PHE A 65 30.36 14.03 1.38
C PHE A 65 31.01 13.12 2.43
N GLU A 66 31.77 13.70 3.36
CA GLU A 66 32.40 12.98 4.46
C GLU A 66 31.36 12.38 5.42
N ASP A 67 30.27 13.10 5.70
CA ASP A 67 29.19 12.60 6.57
C ASP A 67 28.46 11.41 5.90
N TYR A 68 28.25 11.49 4.59
CA TYR A 68 27.76 10.36 3.80
C TYR A 68 28.73 9.17 3.87
N ALA A 69 30.01 9.39 3.58
CA ALA A 69 31.01 8.32 3.53
C ALA A 69 31.13 7.64 4.90
N PHE A 70 31.17 8.42 5.97
CA PHE A 70 31.19 7.91 7.33
C PHE A 70 29.96 7.06 7.66
N PHE A 71 28.77 7.50 7.26
CA PHE A 71 27.54 6.73 7.49
C PHE A 71 27.58 5.38 6.78
N PHE A 72 27.92 5.35 5.49
CA PHE A 72 27.87 4.15 4.65
C PHE A 72 29.07 3.21 4.81
N ASP A 73 30.22 3.71 5.28
CA ASP A 73 31.38 2.87 5.63
C ASP A 73 31.11 2.02 6.88
N ASN A 74 30.17 2.44 7.73
CA ASN A 74 29.73 1.64 8.87
C ASN A 74 28.63 0.64 8.45
N ARG A 75 29.00 -0.64 8.44
CA ARG A 75 28.09 -1.74 8.10
C ARG A 75 26.84 -1.80 8.98
N ASP A 76 26.94 -1.40 10.25
CA ASP A 76 25.81 -1.42 11.19
C ASP A 76 24.77 -0.37 10.81
N ASN A 77 25.19 0.80 10.30
CA ASN A 77 24.26 1.83 9.82
C ASN A 77 23.48 1.36 8.58
N VAL A 78 24.17 0.68 7.65
CA VAL A 78 23.55 0.09 6.46
C VAL A 78 22.56 -1.01 6.86
N GLU A 79 22.91 -1.83 7.85
CA GLU A 79 22.04 -2.86 8.41
C GLU A 79 20.78 -2.25 9.06
N LEU A 80 20.93 -1.22 9.88
CA LEU A 80 19.81 -0.52 10.50
C LEU A 80 18.87 0.10 9.45
N LEU A 81 19.42 0.68 8.38
CA LEU A 81 18.62 1.20 7.27
C LEU A 81 17.82 0.10 6.56
N ILE A 82 18.43 -1.06 6.32
CA ILE A 82 17.74 -2.20 5.70
C ILE A 82 16.59 -2.67 6.59
N GLN A 83 16.83 -2.89 7.88
CA GLN A 83 15.80 -3.33 8.82
C GLN A 83 14.63 -2.34 8.88
N ARG A 84 14.92 -1.03 8.85
CA ARG A 84 13.90 0.00 8.82
C ARG A 84 13.04 -0.06 7.54
N LEU A 85 13.67 -0.31 6.38
CA LEU A 85 12.98 -0.48 5.10
C LEU A 85 12.14 -1.77 5.07
N GLU A 86 12.65 -2.86 5.63
CA GLU A 86 11.91 -4.12 5.76
C GLU A 86 10.65 -3.93 6.61
N LEU A 87 10.77 -3.22 7.73
CA LEU A 87 9.61 -2.87 8.57
C LEU A 87 8.57 -2.07 7.77
N ALA A 88 9.01 -1.03 7.04
CA ALA A 88 8.10 -0.24 6.20
C ALA A 88 7.39 -1.10 5.14
N ALA A 89 8.11 -2.03 4.50
CA ALA A 89 7.52 -2.93 3.51
C ALA A 89 6.47 -3.88 4.12
N MET A 90 6.65 -4.29 5.39
CA MET A 90 5.66 -5.08 6.11
C MET A 90 4.41 -4.25 6.45
N GLU A 91 4.60 -2.99 6.88
CA GLU A 91 3.53 -2.05 7.17
C GLU A 91 2.65 -1.78 5.93
N GLU A 92 3.26 -1.44 4.79
CA GLU A 92 2.54 -1.23 3.51
C GLU A 92 1.70 -2.46 3.13
N LYS A 93 2.29 -3.67 3.21
CA LYS A 93 1.57 -4.92 2.90
C LYS A 93 0.41 -5.17 3.85
N ALA A 94 0.57 -4.87 5.14
CA ALA A 94 -0.48 -5.03 6.13
C ALA A 94 -1.65 -4.07 5.87
N GLU A 95 -1.35 -2.81 5.54
CA GLU A 95 -2.35 -1.79 5.17
C GLU A 95 -3.09 -2.15 3.89
N GLU A 96 -2.37 -2.59 2.86
CA GLU A 96 -2.97 -3.05 1.61
C GLU A 96 -3.94 -4.22 1.83
N LYS A 97 -3.56 -5.18 2.67
CA LYS A 97 -4.39 -6.35 2.97
C LYS A 97 -5.68 -5.93 3.66
N LYS A 98 -5.59 -5.10 4.70
CA LYS A 98 -6.76 -4.54 5.40
C LYS A 98 -7.68 -3.77 4.45
N ALA A 99 -7.11 -2.93 3.57
CA ALA A 99 -7.86 -2.18 2.58
C ALA A 99 -8.55 -3.09 1.55
N LYS A 100 -7.89 -4.17 1.10
CA LYS A 100 -8.46 -5.17 0.18
C LYS A 100 -9.60 -5.95 0.84
N GLU A 101 -9.49 -6.30 2.12
CA GLU A 101 -10.52 -7.01 2.88
C GLU A 101 -11.77 -6.14 3.10
N ALA A 102 -11.61 -4.90 3.56
CA ALA A 102 -12.72 -3.95 3.73
C ALA A 102 -13.44 -3.65 2.39
N LYS A 103 -12.69 -3.51 1.28
CA LYS A 103 -13.27 -3.36 -0.07
C LYS A 103 -14.02 -4.60 -0.54
N LYS A 104 -13.62 -5.81 -0.12
CA LYS A 104 -14.33 -7.07 -0.45
C LYS A 104 -15.63 -7.19 0.33
N GLU A 105 -15.63 -6.86 1.62
CA GLU A 105 -16.81 -6.92 2.49
C GLU A 105 -17.89 -5.94 2.06
N SER A 106 -17.54 -4.65 1.91
CA SER A 106 -18.45 -3.62 1.39
C SER A 106 -19.05 -4.00 0.02
N LYS A 107 -18.26 -4.56 -0.91
CA LYS A 107 -18.75 -5.07 -2.19
C LYS A 107 -19.73 -6.24 -2.04
N LYS A 108 -19.50 -7.17 -1.10
CA LYS A 108 -20.41 -8.30 -0.82
C LYS A 108 -21.74 -7.80 -0.26
N GLU A 109 -21.71 -6.90 0.71
CA GLU A 109 -22.91 -6.30 1.32
C GLU A 109 -23.73 -5.52 0.29
N THR A 110 -23.07 -4.68 -0.52
CA THR A 110 -23.73 -3.91 -1.58
C THR A 110 -24.38 -4.84 -2.62
N LYS A 111 -23.70 -5.93 -3.01
CA LYS A 111 -24.27 -6.94 -3.93
C LYS A 111 -25.47 -7.65 -3.31
N LYS A 112 -25.39 -8.04 -2.03
CA LYS A 112 -26.49 -8.70 -1.30
C LYS A 112 -27.71 -7.78 -1.20
N ALA A 113 -27.51 -6.52 -0.83
CA ALA A 113 -28.58 -5.51 -0.74
C ALA A 113 -29.26 -5.27 -2.11
N LYS A 114 -28.48 -5.15 -3.20
CA LYS A 114 -29.03 -5.04 -4.56
C LYS A 114 -29.85 -6.28 -4.95
N ARG A 115 -29.39 -7.48 -4.59
CA ARG A 115 -30.09 -8.74 -4.91
C ARG A 115 -31.41 -8.88 -4.14
N TRP A 116 -31.42 -8.50 -2.86
CA TRP A 116 -32.64 -8.45 -2.04
C TRP A 116 -33.66 -7.48 -2.61
N LYS A 117 -33.25 -6.24 -2.93
CA LYS A 117 -34.14 -5.24 -3.54
C LYS A 117 -34.73 -5.71 -4.87
N LYS A 118 -33.92 -6.39 -5.70
CA LYS A 118 -34.40 -6.96 -6.97
C LYS A 118 -35.42 -8.09 -6.74
N GLY A 119 -35.19 -8.98 -5.78
CA GLY A 119 -36.15 -10.04 -5.44
C GLY A 119 -37.48 -9.47 -4.95
N SER A 120 -37.43 -8.54 -4.00
CA SER A 120 -38.62 -7.86 -3.47
C SER A 120 -39.45 -7.17 -4.55
N ALA A 121 -38.81 -6.49 -5.51
CA ALA A 121 -39.52 -5.80 -6.60
C ALA A 121 -40.17 -6.77 -7.60
N LEU A 122 -39.60 -7.97 -7.79
CA LEU A 122 -40.19 -9.01 -8.63
C LEU A 122 -41.39 -9.66 -7.96
N ASP A 123 -41.31 -9.91 -6.64
CA ASP A 123 -42.41 -10.45 -5.86
C ASP A 123 -43.59 -9.45 -5.81
N GLU A 124 -43.31 -8.15 -5.70
CA GLU A 124 -44.32 -7.09 -5.69
C GLU A 124 -45.04 -6.96 -7.05
N ALA A 125 -44.31 -7.07 -8.17
CA ALA A 125 -44.87 -7.04 -9.52
C ALA A 125 -45.76 -8.28 -9.82
N MET A 126 -45.33 -9.48 -9.42
CA MET A 126 -46.13 -10.71 -9.62
C MET A 126 -47.45 -10.68 -8.82
N ASN A 127 -47.45 -10.11 -7.62
CA ASN A 127 -48.67 -10.01 -6.81
C ASN A 127 -49.69 -9.04 -7.43
N MET A 128 -49.24 -7.92 -8.01
CA MET A 128 -50.11 -6.96 -8.72
C MET A 128 -50.76 -7.56 -9.98
N GLU A 129 -50.05 -8.43 -10.72
CA GLU A 129 -50.64 -9.12 -11.89
C GLU A 129 -51.68 -10.19 -11.48
N SER A 130 -51.54 -10.81 -10.31
CA SER A 130 -52.47 -11.84 -9.82
C SER A 130 -53.79 -11.28 -9.28
N ASP A 131 -53.80 -10.04 -8.77
CA ASP A 131 -55.01 -9.37 -8.28
C ASP A 131 -55.86 -8.76 -9.40
N GLY A 132 -55.30 -8.56 -10.60
CA GLY A 132 -56.04 -8.02 -11.75
C GLY A 132 -56.94 -9.02 -12.49
N ASN A 133 -56.92 -10.31 -12.16
CA ASN A 133 -57.65 -11.36 -12.90
C ASN A 133 -58.85 -11.97 -12.13
N ARG A 134 -59.37 -11.28 -11.12
CA ARG A 134 -60.59 -11.69 -10.39
C ARG A 134 -61.76 -10.76 -10.67
N GLU A 135 -62.23 -10.70 -11.91
CA GLU A 135 -63.58 -10.19 -12.24
C GLU A 135 -63.91 -10.53 -13.69
N THR A 136 -64.56 -11.68 -13.91
CA THR A 136 -65.70 -11.91 -14.83
C THR A 136 -65.95 -13.42 -14.89
N ASP A 137 -66.63 -13.97 -13.88
CA ASP A 137 -67.32 -15.25 -14.06
C ASP A 137 -68.80 -14.98 -13.78
N SER A 138 -69.50 -14.54 -14.82
CA SER A 138 -70.96 -14.44 -14.82
C SER A 138 -71.51 -15.80 -15.21
N PRO A 139 -72.45 -16.40 -14.44
CA PRO A 139 -73.02 -17.68 -14.80
C PRO A 139 -73.88 -17.55 -16.08
N GLU A 140 -73.61 -18.41 -17.05
CA GLU A 140 -74.43 -18.61 -18.25
C GLU A 140 -75.89 -18.94 -17.86
N GLU A 141 -76.83 -18.08 -18.22
CA GLU A 141 -78.25 -18.44 -18.31
C GLU A 141 -78.55 -19.03 -19.68
N GLY A 142 -79.24 -20.18 -19.67
CA GLY A 142 -79.56 -21.05 -20.80
C GLY A 142 -80.58 -20.50 -21.82
N PRO A 143 -80.99 -21.33 -22.80
CA PRO A 143 -81.28 -20.86 -24.15
C PRO A 143 -82.72 -20.39 -24.41
N LYS A 144 -82.78 -19.22 -25.07
CA LYS A 144 -83.63 -18.76 -26.19
C LYS A 144 -85.01 -19.40 -26.43
N GLU A 145 -86.03 -18.54 -26.46
CA GLU A 145 -87.20 -18.62 -27.36
C GLU A 145 -87.23 -17.44 -28.33
#